data_AF-K0S1W4-F1
#
_entry.id   AF-K0S1W4-F1
#
_cell.length_a   1.000
_cell.length_b   1.000
_cell.length_c   1.000
_cell.angle_alpha   90.00
_cell.angle_beta   90.00
_cell.angle_gamma   90.00
#
_symmetry.space_group_name_H-M   'P 1'
#
loop_
_entity.id
_entity.type
_entity.pdbx_description
1 polymer ?
#
loop_
_entity_poly.entity_id
_entity_poly.type
_entity_poly.pdbx_seq_one_letter_code
_entity_poly.pdbx_strand_id
1 'polypeptide(L)'
;MISEPSLSPFFVSSAEYIERNAVPFEHVDVWVPSHVGSAAPRGSGAAKRQRTSSAGAASESGTGTGGGDDSPSFRLCYGGSVTVGAQVDPPEAGGPEVPLTDEDKQNFALFGDYSEKFSFSNGCGLPGRIFKSGIPAWEQFVSKAPADL
;
A
#
# COMPACT_ATOMS: atom_id res chain seq x y z
N MET A 1 -6.63 27.60 9.48
CA MET A 1 -7.58 26.48 9.27
C MET A 1 -6.91 25.52 8.33
N ILE A 2 -6.35 24.43 8.85
CA ILE A 2 -5.84 23.33 8.04
C ILE A 2 -7.08 22.49 7.74
N SER A 3 -7.41 22.34 6.45
CA SER A 3 -8.50 21.47 6.04
C SER A 3 -8.06 20.04 6.30
N GLU A 4 -8.79 19.32 7.17
CA GLU A 4 -8.69 17.86 7.21
C GLU A 4 -8.90 17.35 5.77
N PRO A 5 -7.99 16.51 5.24
CA PRO A 5 -8.22 15.88 3.95
C PRO A 5 -9.50 15.05 4.05
N SER A 6 -10.50 15.35 3.23
CA SER A 6 -11.72 14.56 3.20
C SER A 6 -11.37 13.13 2.77
N LEU A 7 -11.37 12.20 3.72
CA LEU A 7 -11.19 10.78 3.45
C LEU A 7 -12.20 10.33 2.40
N SER A 8 -11.76 9.46 1.49
CA SER A 8 -12.68 8.91 0.48
C SER A 8 -13.78 8.08 1.16
N PRO A 9 -14.99 7.98 0.57
CA PRO A 9 -16.07 7.17 1.13
C PRO A 9 -15.69 5.71 1.40
N PHE A 10 -14.74 5.18 0.61
CA PHE A 10 -14.21 3.84 0.80
C PHE A 10 -13.46 3.70 2.14
N PHE A 11 -12.57 4.64 2.46
CA PHE A 11 -11.80 4.60 3.71
C PHE A 11 -12.67 4.84 4.94
N VAL A 12 -13.66 5.74 4.84
CA VAL A 12 -14.66 5.94 5.90
C VAL A 12 -15.41 4.64 6.16
N SER A 13 -15.89 3.98 5.11
CA SER A 13 -16.62 2.70 5.25
C SER A 13 -15.75 1.59 5.83
N SER A 14 -14.47 1.55 5.48
CA SER A 14 -13.51 0.59 6.04
C SER A 14 -13.28 0.80 7.53
N ALA A 15 -13.04 2.04 7.97
CA ALA A 15 -12.88 2.35 9.40
C ALA A 15 -14.15 2.01 10.18
N GLU A 16 -15.32 2.42 9.69
CA GLU A 16 -16.60 2.06 10.31
C GLU A 16 -16.80 0.55 10.40
N TYR A 17 -16.40 -0.22 9.40
CA TYR A 17 -16.51 -1.67 9.43
C TYR A 17 -15.59 -2.29 10.49
N ILE A 18 -14.34 -1.84 10.56
CA ILE A 18 -13.35 -2.34 11.53
C ILE A 18 -13.86 -2.10 12.95
N GLU A 19 -14.30 -0.87 13.24
CA GLU A 19 -14.84 -0.47 14.54
C GLU A 19 -16.12 -1.25 14.86
N ARG A 20 -17.13 -1.24 13.98
CA ARG A 20 -18.42 -1.92 14.25
C ARG A 20 -18.30 -3.42 14.48
N ASN A 21 -17.29 -4.06 13.92
CA ASN A 21 -17.10 -5.51 14.03
C ASN A 21 -15.97 -5.90 15.00
N ALA A 22 -15.41 -4.95 15.76
CA ALA A 22 -14.30 -5.16 16.68
C ALA A 22 -13.16 -5.95 16.02
N VAL A 23 -12.82 -5.60 14.78
CA VAL A 23 -11.73 -6.26 14.05
C VAL A 23 -10.42 -5.74 14.65
N PRO A 24 -9.46 -6.61 15.03
CA PRO A 24 -8.24 -6.20 15.73
C PRO A 24 -7.21 -5.57 14.76
N PHE A 25 -7.55 -4.43 14.19
CA PHE A 25 -6.69 -3.60 13.35
C PHE A 25 -6.84 -2.12 13.70
N GLU A 26 -5.72 -1.42 13.83
CA GLU A 26 -5.68 0.00 14.17
C GLU A 26 -5.46 0.88 12.92
N HIS A 27 -4.82 0.33 11.90
CA HIS A 27 -4.42 1.05 10.70
C HIS A 27 -4.46 0.17 9.46
N VAL A 28 -4.87 0.74 8.33
CA VAL A 28 -4.96 0.06 7.04
C VAL A 28 -4.38 0.94 5.95
N ASP A 29 -3.37 0.43 5.26
CA ASP A 29 -2.89 0.96 3.98
C ASP A 29 -3.50 0.16 2.82
N VAL A 30 -3.76 0.82 1.70
CA VAL A 30 -4.31 0.19 0.50
C VAL A 30 -3.43 0.46 -0.70
N TRP A 31 -3.21 -0.58 -1.52
CA TRP A 31 -2.48 -0.50 -2.77
C TRP A 31 -3.37 -0.93 -3.93
N VAL A 32 -3.35 -0.14 -4.99
CA VAL A 32 -4.21 -0.34 -6.17
C VAL A 32 -3.36 -0.55 -7.42
N PRO A 33 -3.72 -1.51 -8.30
CA PRO A 33 -3.00 -1.71 -9.55
C PRO A 33 -3.22 -0.54 -10.50
N SER A 34 -2.12 0.00 -11.01
CA SER A 34 -2.08 0.99 -12.09
C SER A 34 -1.42 0.37 -13.31
N HIS A 35 -2.06 0.52 -14.48
CA HIS A 35 -1.49 0.05 -15.74
C HIS A 35 -0.33 0.95 -16.14
N VAL A 36 0.86 0.37 -16.28
CA VAL A 36 1.97 1.06 -16.93
C VAL A 36 1.83 0.76 -18.42
N GLY A 37 1.30 1.72 -19.18
CA GLY A 37 1.16 1.55 -20.62
C GLY A 37 2.50 1.14 -21.23
N SER A 38 2.52 0.04 -21.99
CA SER A 38 3.68 -0.37 -22.76
C SER A 38 4.01 0.76 -23.72
N ALA A 39 5.12 1.46 -23.48
CA ALA A 39 5.57 2.51 -24.36
C ALA A 39 5.87 1.85 -25.72
N ALA A 40 4.94 1.99 -26.67
CA ALA A 40 5.15 1.58 -28.04
C ALA A 40 6.51 2.12 -28.53
N PRO A 41 7.31 1.35 -29.30
CA PRO A 41 8.62 1.78 -29.75
C PRO A 41 8.46 3.06 -30.56
N ARG A 42 8.85 4.18 -29.95
CA ARG A 42 8.84 5.49 -30.60
C ARG A 42 9.87 5.47 -31.71
N GLY A 43 9.40 5.34 -32.96
CA GLY A 43 10.13 5.79 -34.12
C GLY A 43 10.65 7.21 -33.89
N SER A 44 11.90 7.42 -34.26
CA SER A 44 12.67 8.67 -34.14
C SER A 44 11.85 9.91 -34.53
N GLY A 45 11.69 10.86 -33.60
CA GLY A 45 11.10 12.17 -33.90
C GLY A 45 11.06 13.07 -32.67
N ALA A 46 11.85 14.14 -32.70
CA ALA A 46 12.08 15.07 -31.59
C ALA A 46 10.83 15.87 -31.17
N ALA A 47 10.61 16.01 -29.85
CA ALA A 47 10.07 17.24 -29.23
C ALA A 47 10.00 17.15 -27.69
N LYS A 48 10.89 17.92 -27.04
CA LYS A 48 10.68 18.90 -25.94
C LYS A 48 9.81 18.55 -24.70
N ARG A 49 10.45 18.85 -23.56
CA ARG A 49 9.93 19.23 -22.21
C ARG A 49 9.66 18.07 -21.24
N GLN A 50 10.72 17.69 -20.53
CA GLN A 50 10.62 16.86 -19.33
C GLN A 50 10.49 17.78 -18.11
N ARG A 51 9.29 17.86 -17.53
CA ARG A 51 9.07 18.28 -16.14
C ARG A 51 8.80 17.01 -15.31
N THR A 52 9.58 16.89 -14.24
CA THR A 52 9.25 16.29 -12.92
C THR A 52 8.63 14.90 -12.87
N SER A 53 9.43 13.94 -12.40
CA SER A 53 9.05 13.04 -11.32
C SER A 53 10.33 12.52 -10.66
N SER A 54 10.77 13.19 -9.59
CA SER A 54 11.79 12.64 -8.68
C SER A 54 11.13 11.55 -7.83
N ALA A 55 10.95 10.38 -8.41
CA ALA A 55 10.69 9.16 -7.67
C ALA A 55 12.06 8.58 -7.30
N GLY A 56 12.39 8.63 -6.00
CA GLY A 56 13.54 7.92 -5.46
C GLY A 56 13.32 6.43 -5.67
N ALA A 57 14.05 5.87 -6.62
CA ALA A 57 14.08 4.45 -6.87
C ALA A 57 14.86 3.76 -5.75
N ALA A 58 14.16 3.04 -4.87
CA ALA A 58 14.76 1.87 -4.23
C ALA A 58 14.76 0.75 -5.27
N SER A 59 15.72 0.81 -6.19
CA SER A 59 16.01 -0.24 -7.15
C SER A 59 17.00 -1.20 -6.49
N GLU A 60 16.51 -2.26 -5.84
CA GLU A 60 17.33 -3.45 -5.65
C GLU A 60 17.22 -4.30 -6.92
N SER A 61 18.27 -4.24 -7.71
CA SER A 61 18.41 -4.96 -8.99
C SER A 61 18.54 -6.46 -8.73
N GLY A 62 17.42 -7.17 -8.78
CA GLY A 62 17.40 -8.60 -9.05
C GLY A 62 17.51 -8.83 -10.56
N THR A 63 18.64 -9.38 -11.01
CA THR A 63 18.87 -9.83 -12.39
C THR A 63 17.84 -10.88 -12.81
N GLY A 64 16.85 -10.48 -13.61
CA GLY A 64 15.89 -11.36 -14.27
C GLY A 64 16.12 -11.37 -15.77
N THR A 65 16.62 -12.50 -16.27
CA THR A 65 16.94 -12.82 -17.66
C THR A 65 15.74 -12.65 -18.58
N GLY A 66 15.99 -12.15 -19.79
CA GLY A 66 14.97 -11.82 -20.79
C GLY A 66 14.05 -12.98 -21.15
N GLY A 67 12.75 -12.76 -20.94
CA GLY A 67 11.65 -13.44 -21.59
C GLY A 67 10.59 -12.39 -21.88
N GLY A 68 10.33 -12.11 -23.16
CA GLY A 68 9.27 -11.19 -23.58
C GLY A 68 7.92 -11.82 -23.29
N ASP A 69 7.44 -11.64 -22.07
CA ASP A 69 6.07 -11.93 -21.70
C ASP A 69 5.26 -10.66 -21.92
N ASP A 70 4.33 -10.68 -22.89
CA ASP A 70 3.42 -9.58 -23.24
C ASP A 70 2.34 -9.37 -22.16
N SER A 71 2.60 -9.85 -20.95
CA SER A 71 1.76 -9.69 -19.78
C SER A 71 1.69 -8.20 -19.43
N PRO A 72 0.49 -7.62 -19.23
CA PRO A 72 0.35 -6.22 -18.88
C PRO A 72 1.18 -5.90 -17.64
N SER A 73 2.13 -4.98 -17.78
CA SER A 73 2.95 -4.55 -16.66
C SER A 73 2.14 -3.66 -15.74
N PHE A 74 1.89 -4.14 -14.53
CA PHE A 74 1.22 -3.39 -13.48
C PHE A 74 2.21 -2.89 -12.44
N ARG A 75 1.92 -1.71 -11.90
CA ARG A 75 2.56 -1.20 -10.68
C ARG A 75 1.47 -0.94 -9.64
N LEU A 76 1.67 -1.45 -8.44
CA LEU A 76 0.83 -1.16 -7.30
C LEU A 76 1.19 0.23 -6.78
N CYS A 77 0.23 1.15 -6.84
CA CYS A 77 0.33 2.50 -6.33
C CYS A 77 -0.39 2.59 -4.98
N TYR A 78 0.08 3.48 -4.11
CA TYR A 78 -0.62 3.78 -2.88
C TYR A 78 -2.01 4.37 -3.20
N GLY A 79 -3.05 3.73 -2.66
CA GLY A 79 -4.45 4.10 -2.82
C GLY A 79 -4.98 4.95 -1.66
N GLY A 80 -4.21 5.09 -0.58
CA GLY A 80 -4.57 5.78 0.65
C GLY A 80 -4.51 4.86 1.87
N SER A 81 -4.74 5.46 3.03
CA SER A 81 -4.79 4.73 4.30
C SER A 81 -5.83 5.32 5.24
N VAL A 82 -6.12 4.57 6.30
CA VAL A 82 -7.02 4.98 7.36
C VAL A 82 -6.59 4.41 8.70
N THR A 83 -6.71 5.23 9.74
CA THR A 83 -6.51 4.84 11.14
C THR A 83 -7.85 4.89 11.84
N VAL A 84 -8.19 3.87 12.62
CA VAL A 84 -9.44 3.83 13.41
C VAL A 84 -9.32 4.63 14.69
N GLY A 85 -10.43 4.81 15.41
CA GLY A 85 -10.48 5.55 16.67
C GLY A 85 -10.12 4.73 17.91
N ALA A 86 -10.14 3.40 17.84
CA ALA A 86 -10.00 2.49 18.97
C ALA A 86 -9.26 1.19 18.61
N GLN A 87 -8.63 0.58 19.61
CA GLN A 87 -8.00 -0.72 19.58
C GLN A 87 -8.85 -1.74 20.36
N VAL A 88 -8.83 -3.00 19.94
CA VAL A 88 -9.49 -4.11 20.64
C VAL A 88 -8.48 -4.85 21.51
N ASP A 89 -8.67 -4.88 22.83
CA ASP A 89 -7.76 -5.54 23.77
C ASP A 89 -8.52 -6.51 24.71
N PRO A 90 -8.18 -7.81 24.82
CA PRO A 90 -7.20 -8.54 24.02
C PRO A 90 -7.76 -8.96 22.65
N PRO A 91 -6.88 -9.09 21.63
CA PRO A 91 -7.26 -9.32 20.24
C PRO A 91 -7.98 -10.66 19.99
N GLU A 92 -7.95 -11.59 20.95
CA GLU A 92 -8.51 -12.95 20.79
C GLU A 92 -9.96 -13.13 21.32
N ALA A 93 -10.58 -12.12 21.97
CA ALA A 93 -11.79 -12.40 22.76
C ALA A 93 -12.89 -11.33 22.78
N GLY A 94 -12.98 -10.45 21.76
CA GLY A 94 -13.99 -9.38 21.79
C GLY A 94 -13.84 -8.51 23.03
N GLY A 95 -12.57 -8.25 23.41
CA GLY A 95 -12.23 -7.43 24.55
C GLY A 95 -12.73 -5.99 24.41
N PRO A 96 -12.76 -5.21 25.51
CA PRO A 96 -13.22 -3.83 25.47
C PRO A 96 -12.46 -3.02 24.42
N GLU A 97 -13.20 -2.21 23.66
CA GLU A 97 -12.61 -1.18 22.82
C GLU A 97 -11.93 -0.13 23.71
N VAL A 98 -10.64 0.05 23.50
CA VAL A 98 -9.83 1.08 24.16
C VAL A 98 -9.58 2.17 23.12
N PRO A 99 -10.02 3.42 23.35
CA PRO A 99 -9.73 4.52 22.45
C PRO A 99 -8.22 4.67 22.23
N LEU A 100 -7.79 4.83 20.98
CA LEU A 100 -6.41 5.12 20.67
C LEU A 100 -6.03 6.50 21.20
N THR A 101 -4.80 6.60 21.72
CA THR A 101 -4.26 7.89 22.14
C THR A 101 -4.06 8.80 20.93
N ASP A 102 -4.04 10.12 21.15
CA ASP A 102 -3.80 11.06 20.05
C ASP A 102 -2.39 10.91 19.46
N GLU A 103 -1.42 10.47 20.28
CA GLU A 103 -0.07 10.15 19.83
C GLU A 103 -0.07 8.94 18.90
N ASP A 104 -0.77 7.85 19.24
CA ASP A 104 -0.87 6.67 18.38
C ASP A 104 -1.55 7.00 17.06
N LYS A 105 -2.64 7.77 17.09
CA LYS A 105 -3.32 8.23 15.86
C LYS A 105 -2.39 9.01 14.95
N GLN A 106 -1.58 9.91 15.53
CA GLN A 106 -0.58 10.67 14.78
C GLN A 106 0.52 9.77 14.22
N ASN A 107 1.02 8.81 15.00
CA ASN A 107 2.03 7.86 14.57
C ASN A 107 1.55 6.99 13.41
N PHE A 108 0.31 6.49 13.47
CA PHE A 108 -0.30 5.73 12.38
C PHE A 108 -0.57 6.59 11.14
N ALA A 109 -1.01 7.85 11.32
CA ALA A 109 -1.15 8.78 10.18
C ALA A 109 0.19 9.05 9.50
N LEU A 110 1.26 9.28 10.28
CA LEU A 110 2.62 9.44 9.78
C LEU A 110 3.13 8.20 9.03
N PHE A 111 2.72 7.00 9.47
CA PHE A 111 3.02 5.76 8.77
C PHE A 111 2.37 5.75 7.38
N GLY A 112 1.08 6.09 7.28
CA GLY A 112 0.39 6.23 5.99
C GLY A 112 1.07 7.24 5.04
N ASP A 113 1.44 8.42 5.54
CA ASP A 113 2.18 9.43 4.79
C ASP A 113 3.56 8.93 4.32
N TYR A 114 4.17 8.03 5.10
CA TYR A 114 5.41 7.37 4.71
C TYR A 114 5.17 6.32 3.62
N SER A 115 4.11 5.52 3.76
CA SER A 115 3.69 4.49 2.79
C SER A 115 3.37 5.05 1.40
N GLU A 116 2.88 6.29 1.31
CA GLU A 116 2.63 7.00 0.04
C GLU A 116 3.86 7.05 -0.88
N LYS A 117 5.07 7.03 -0.31
CA LYS A 117 6.33 7.13 -1.05
C LYS A 117 6.70 5.84 -1.77
N PHE A 118 5.99 4.75 -1.52
CA PHE A 118 6.29 3.42 -2.04
C PHE A 118 5.37 3.01 -3.18
N SER A 119 5.91 2.17 -4.05
CA SER A 119 5.15 1.45 -5.07
C SER A 119 5.82 0.12 -5.34
N PHE A 120 5.01 -0.86 -5.72
CA PHE A 120 5.47 -2.24 -5.84
C PHE A 120 5.22 -2.76 -7.25
N SER A 121 6.22 -3.45 -7.82
CA SER A 121 6.01 -4.26 -9.02
C SER A 121 5.27 -5.56 -8.67
N ASN A 122 4.66 -6.21 -9.66
CA ASN A 122 4.02 -7.50 -9.47
C ASN A 122 4.99 -8.53 -8.84
N GLY A 123 4.60 -9.14 -7.72
CA GLY A 123 5.44 -10.09 -6.97
C GLY A 123 6.52 -9.48 -6.06
N CYS A 124 6.69 -8.15 -6.01
CA CYS A 124 7.74 -7.52 -5.19
C CYS A 124 7.17 -6.93 -3.90
N GLY A 125 7.81 -7.21 -2.77
CA GLY A 125 7.30 -6.81 -1.45
C GLY A 125 5.99 -7.49 -1.09
N LEU A 126 5.48 -7.25 0.12
CA LEU A 126 4.27 -7.90 0.60
C LEU A 126 3.03 -7.59 -0.28
N PRO A 127 2.73 -6.32 -0.63
CA PRO A 127 1.60 -6.02 -1.51
C PRO A 127 1.73 -6.70 -2.88
N GLY A 128 2.94 -6.70 -3.47
CA GLY A 128 3.19 -7.31 -4.77
C GLY A 128 3.03 -8.83 -4.76
N ARG A 129 3.51 -9.52 -3.71
CA ARG A 129 3.35 -10.98 -3.58
C ARG A 129 1.88 -11.37 -3.44
N ILE A 130 1.13 -10.69 -2.57
CA ILE A 130 -0.31 -10.95 -2.37
C ILE A 130 -1.08 -10.71 -3.67
N PHE A 131 -0.78 -9.62 -4.38
CA PHE A 131 -1.43 -9.33 -5.66
C PHE A 131 -1.14 -10.40 -6.72
N LYS A 132 0.09 -10.91 -6.78
CA LYS A 132 0.49 -11.95 -7.73
C LYS A 132 -0.16 -13.30 -7.45
N SER A 133 -0.17 -13.72 -6.18
CA SER A 133 -0.63 -15.05 -5.78
C SER A 133 -2.15 -15.11 -5.55
N GLY A 134 -2.77 -13.99 -5.19
CA GLY A 134 -4.15 -13.96 -4.70
C GLY A 134 -4.32 -14.60 -3.32
N ILE A 135 -3.21 -14.93 -2.63
CA ILE A 135 -3.21 -15.60 -1.32
C ILE A 135 -2.96 -14.55 -0.24
N PRO A 136 -3.87 -14.40 0.76
CA PRO A 136 -3.64 -13.55 1.92
C PRO A 136 -2.41 -14.01 2.72
N ALA A 137 -1.65 -13.07 3.26
CA ALA A 137 -0.48 -13.37 4.08
C ALA A 137 -0.43 -12.49 5.33
N TRP A 138 0.12 -13.05 6.42
CA TRP A 138 0.34 -12.37 7.69
C TRP A 138 1.81 -12.50 8.10
N GLU A 139 2.47 -11.36 8.33
CA GLU A 139 3.89 -11.33 8.68
C GLU A 139 4.08 -10.58 10.00
N GLN A 140 4.59 -11.27 11.03
CA GLN A 140 4.95 -10.63 12.32
C GLN A 140 6.38 -10.08 12.33
N PHE A 141 7.24 -10.54 11.41
CA PHE A 141 8.63 -10.09 11.30
C PHE A 141 9.06 -10.04 9.85
N VAL A 142 9.31 -8.83 9.33
CA VAL A 142 9.78 -8.63 7.95
C VAL A 142 11.09 -9.40 7.68
N SER A 143 11.94 -9.55 8.71
CA SER A 143 13.19 -10.32 8.62
C SER A 143 13.01 -11.84 8.45
N LYS A 144 11.79 -12.35 8.69
CA LYS A 144 11.43 -13.77 8.53
C LYS A 144 10.38 -13.97 7.43
N ALA A 145 10.10 -12.94 6.63
CA ALA A 145 9.13 -13.02 5.55
C ALA A 145 9.57 -14.06 4.51
N PRO A 146 8.67 -14.95 4.05
CA PRO A 146 8.95 -15.84 2.93
C PRO A 146 9.33 -15.04 1.68
N ALA A 147 10.28 -15.57 0.89
CA ALA A 147 10.63 -14.96 -0.39
C ALA A 147 9.46 -14.97 -1.38
N ASP A 148 8.63 -16.03 -1.33
CA ASP A 148 7.50 -16.26 -2.21
C ASP A 148 6.27 -16.76 -1.42
N LEU A 149 5.07 -16.46 -1.92
CA LEU A 149 3.76 -16.94 -1.43
C LEU A 149 3.13 -17.88 -2.45
#